data_AF-A0A3C2D368-F1
#
_entry.id   AF-A0A3C2D368-F1
#
_cell.length_a   1.000
_cell.length_b   1.000
_cell.length_c   1.000
_cell.angle_alpha   90.00
_cell.angle_beta   90.00
_cell.angle_gamma   90.00
#
_symmetry.space_group_name_H-M   'P 1'
#
loop_
_entity.id
_entity.type
_entity.pdbx_description
1 polymer ?
#
loop_
_entity_poly.entity_id
_entity_poly.type
_entity_poly.pdbx_seq_one_letter_code
_entity_poly.pdbx_strand_id
1 'polypeptide(L)'
;MKHVFISILVISIVWLVACTEQVEMSQDNCLKYAELDYSNYDSLKTDPITVISAKVDGDCLLLNLQYGGGCKEHQVNLALTLPECGTPPLPPPTFEIRHNANGDVCKALITKDYSFDIFGIKEKGKSQTEFILNTKNSSGVWQSTTYTYKY
;
A
#
# COMPACT_ATOMS: atom_id res chain seq x y z
N MET A 1 -33.96 -59.02 -21.36
CA MET A 1 -32.86 -60.00 -21.53
C MET A 1 -31.85 -59.35 -22.47
N LYS A 2 -30.61 -59.00 -22.13
CA LYS A 2 -29.66 -59.53 -21.13
C LYS A 2 -28.82 -58.36 -20.58
N HIS A 3 -28.52 -58.45 -19.29
CA HIS A 3 -27.49 -57.67 -18.61
C HIS A 3 -26.11 -58.11 -19.09
N VAL A 4 -25.17 -57.18 -19.25
CA VAL A 4 -23.74 -57.46 -19.12
C VAL A 4 -23.13 -56.34 -18.30
N PHE A 5 -22.94 -56.62 -17.00
CA PHE A 5 -21.99 -55.93 -16.15
C PHE A 5 -20.60 -56.51 -16.46
N ILE A 6 -19.62 -55.67 -16.82
CA ILE A 6 -18.20 -56.01 -16.69
C ILE A 6 -17.50 -54.86 -15.98
N SER A 7 -16.87 -55.28 -14.89
CA SER A 7 -16.22 -54.53 -13.83
C SER A 7 -14.78 -54.13 -14.20
N ILE A 8 -14.41 -52.92 -13.76
CA ILE A 8 -13.14 -52.54 -13.13
C ILE A 8 -11.84 -52.81 -13.91
N LEU A 9 -11.22 -51.72 -14.39
CA LEU A 9 -9.77 -51.56 -14.34
C LEU A 9 -9.42 -50.16 -13.82
N VAL A 10 -9.06 -50.09 -12.55
CA VAL A 10 -8.41 -48.94 -11.91
C VAL A 10 -7.01 -48.82 -12.48
N ILE A 11 -6.73 -47.80 -13.28
CA ILE A 11 -5.36 -47.37 -13.57
C ILE A 11 -5.32 -45.82 -13.57
N SER A 12 -4.73 -45.28 -12.50
CA SER A 12 -3.90 -44.07 -12.50
C SER A 12 -4.55 -42.81 -13.10
N ILE A 13 -5.27 -41.99 -12.34
CA ILE A 13 -4.71 -40.93 -11.47
C ILE A 13 -3.22 -40.62 -11.81
N VAL A 14 -2.97 -40.20 -13.04
CA VAL A 14 -1.80 -39.36 -13.33
C VAL A 14 -2.25 -37.92 -13.19
N TRP A 15 -1.87 -37.37 -12.03
CA TRP A 15 -1.87 -35.97 -11.70
C TRP A 15 -1.05 -35.18 -12.71
N LEU A 16 -1.72 -34.60 -13.70
CA LEU A 16 -1.25 -33.39 -14.36
C LEU A 16 -2.42 -32.40 -14.42
N VAL A 17 -3.04 -32.18 -13.27
CA VAL A 17 -3.58 -30.84 -12.99
C VAL A 17 -2.34 -29.96 -12.81
N ALA A 18 -1.76 -29.54 -13.92
CA ALA A 18 -0.98 -28.32 -13.92
C ALA A 18 -1.99 -27.23 -13.59
N CYS A 19 -2.10 -26.88 -12.31
CA CYS A 19 -2.64 -25.59 -11.92
C CYS A 19 -1.71 -24.56 -12.57
N THR A 20 -2.04 -24.14 -13.80
CA THR A 20 -1.67 -22.80 -14.21
C THR A 20 -2.45 -21.90 -13.28
N GLU A 21 -1.77 -21.38 -12.27
CA GLU A 21 -2.25 -20.23 -11.53
C GLU A 21 -2.40 -19.12 -12.59
N GLN A 22 -3.64 -18.95 -13.06
CA GLN A 22 -4.03 -17.79 -13.84
C GLN A 22 -3.90 -16.63 -12.85
N VAL A 23 -2.75 -15.95 -12.85
CA VAL A 23 -2.65 -14.64 -12.21
C VAL A 23 -3.51 -13.72 -13.05
N GLU A 24 -4.78 -13.64 -12.67
CA GLU A 24 -5.72 -12.65 -13.19
C GLU A 24 -5.15 -11.28 -12.84
N MET A 25 -4.57 -10.61 -13.83
CA MET A 25 -4.23 -9.19 -13.76
C MET A 25 -5.54 -8.40 -13.72
N SER A 26 -6.11 -8.23 -12.53
CA SER A 26 -7.22 -7.30 -12.29
C SER A 26 -6.69 -5.86 -12.26
N GLN A 27 -7.58 -4.91 -12.49
CA GLN A 27 -7.30 -3.48 -12.57
C GLN A 27 -7.04 -2.87 -11.16
N ASP A 28 -6.02 -3.37 -10.46
CA ASP A 28 -5.57 -3.04 -9.09
C ASP A 28 -4.03 -2.90 -9.04
N ASN A 29 -3.46 -1.90 -9.70
CA ASN A 29 -1.99 -1.79 -9.82
C ASN A 29 -1.28 -1.10 -8.63
N CYS A 30 -1.98 -0.79 -7.53
CA CYS A 30 -1.40 -0.09 -6.39
C CYS A 30 -1.94 -0.57 -5.04
N LEU A 31 -1.07 -0.51 -4.02
CA LEU A 31 -1.32 -1.02 -2.67
C LEU A 31 -2.36 -0.17 -1.94
N LYS A 32 -3.23 -0.78 -1.14
CA LYS A 32 -4.17 -0.01 -0.30
C LYS A 32 -3.42 0.73 0.81
N TYR A 33 -3.93 1.91 1.20
CA TYR A 33 -3.49 2.58 2.42
C TYR A 33 -4.15 1.96 3.66
N ALA A 34 -3.56 2.19 4.82
CA ALA A 34 -4.15 1.91 6.13
C ALA A 34 -4.90 3.15 6.66
N GLU A 35 -5.92 2.96 7.48
CA GLU A 35 -6.60 4.06 8.19
C GLU A 35 -6.11 4.13 9.63
N LEU A 36 -5.75 5.33 10.08
CA LEU A 36 -5.32 5.60 11.43
C LEU A 36 -6.24 6.63 12.09
N ASP A 37 -6.71 6.31 13.28
CA ASP A 37 -7.45 7.19 14.18
C ASP A 37 -6.73 7.28 15.54
N TYR A 38 -7.35 7.95 16.50
CA TYR A 38 -6.80 8.10 17.85
C TYR A 38 -6.46 6.75 18.53
N SER A 39 -7.28 5.72 18.31
CA SER A 39 -7.17 4.45 19.01
C SER A 39 -6.02 3.57 18.50
N ASN A 40 -5.62 3.76 17.23
CA ASN A 40 -4.60 2.94 16.59
C ASN A 40 -3.43 3.75 16.01
N TYR A 41 -3.31 5.05 16.30
CA TYR A 41 -2.31 5.93 15.68
C TYR A 41 -0.87 5.38 15.75
N ASP A 42 -0.49 4.78 16.89
CA ASP A 42 0.84 4.23 17.14
C ASP A 42 1.01 2.75 16.71
N SER A 43 0.01 2.17 16.03
CA SER A 43 0.06 0.78 15.57
C SER A 43 1.10 0.55 14.46
N LEU A 44 1.44 1.60 13.72
CA LEU A 44 2.47 1.57 12.67
C LEU A 44 3.69 2.40 13.09
N LYS A 45 4.89 1.92 12.73
CA LYS A 45 6.14 2.60 13.09
C LYS A 45 6.42 3.81 12.19
N THR A 46 7.27 4.70 12.69
CA THR A 46 7.64 5.97 12.05
C THR A 46 9.16 6.08 11.94
N ASP A 47 9.83 4.98 11.60
CA ASP A 47 11.27 5.00 11.37
C ASP A 47 11.60 5.93 10.20
N PRO A 48 12.68 6.73 10.28
CA PRO A 48 13.01 7.72 9.26
C PRO A 48 13.05 7.17 7.82
N ILE A 49 12.46 7.91 6.89
CA ILE A 49 12.44 7.60 5.46
C ILE A 49 12.39 8.89 4.64
N THR A 50 13.15 8.94 3.56
CA THR A 50 13.24 10.10 2.68
C THR A 50 12.36 9.89 1.46
N VAL A 51 11.51 10.88 1.15
CA VAL A 51 10.77 10.94 -0.11
C VAL A 51 11.67 11.59 -1.15
N ILE A 52 12.07 10.84 -2.18
CA ILE A 52 12.86 11.37 -3.30
C ILE A 52 11.92 12.03 -4.32
N SER A 53 10.79 11.37 -4.61
CA SER A 53 9.74 11.94 -5.46
C SER A 53 8.39 11.35 -5.10
N ALA A 54 7.33 12.15 -5.32
CA ALA A 54 5.95 11.70 -5.24
C ALA A 54 5.16 12.25 -6.42
N LYS A 55 4.34 11.41 -7.05
CA LYS A 55 3.52 11.76 -8.21
C LYS A 55 2.19 11.02 -8.15
N VAL A 56 1.10 11.70 -8.48
CA VAL A 56 -0.19 11.05 -8.71
C VAL A 56 -0.30 10.62 -10.17
N ASP A 57 -0.65 9.36 -10.41
CA ASP A 57 -0.91 8.78 -11.72
C ASP A 57 -2.22 7.99 -11.69
N GLY A 58 -3.27 8.55 -12.30
CA GLY A 58 -4.64 8.06 -12.12
C GLY A 58 -5.02 8.09 -10.64
N ASP A 59 -5.46 6.94 -10.12
CA ASP A 59 -5.86 6.77 -8.72
C ASP A 59 -4.71 6.26 -7.83
N CYS A 60 -3.47 6.22 -8.34
CA CYS A 60 -2.31 5.75 -7.60
C CYS A 60 -1.33 6.90 -7.26
N LEU A 61 -0.89 6.96 -6.01
CA LEU A 61 0.24 7.77 -5.55
C LEU A 61 1.52 6.96 -5.70
N LEU A 62 2.35 7.34 -6.67
CA LEU A 62 3.67 6.78 -6.92
C LEU A 62 4.70 7.50 -6.06
N LEU A 63 5.45 6.75 -5.25
CA LEU A 63 6.47 7.25 -4.35
C LEU A 63 7.81 6.58 -4.64
N ASN A 64 8.85 7.37 -4.87
CA ASN A 64 10.23 6.87 -4.82
C ASN A 64 10.78 7.21 -3.43
N LEU A 65 11.07 6.18 -2.63
CA LEU A 65 11.47 6.33 -1.24
C LEU A 65 12.89 5.80 -1.02
N GLN A 66 13.62 6.45 -0.13
CA GLN A 66 14.98 6.08 0.24
C GLN A 66 15.14 5.94 1.75
N TYR A 67 15.76 4.85 2.20
CA TYR A 67 16.02 4.56 3.61
C TYR A 67 17.26 3.67 3.79
N GLY A 68 17.83 3.68 5.00
CA GLY A 68 18.95 2.81 5.37
C GLY A 68 18.48 1.41 5.76
N GLY A 69 19.31 0.38 5.57
CA GLY A 69 19.05 -0.99 6.01
C GLY A 69 19.72 -2.02 5.11
N GLY A 70 18.97 -3.06 4.72
CA GLY A 70 19.33 -4.05 3.70
C GLY A 70 19.59 -5.47 4.23
N CYS A 71 19.48 -5.69 5.54
CA CYS A 71 19.66 -7.00 6.16
C CYS A 71 18.35 -7.61 6.67
N LYS A 72 17.31 -6.78 6.84
CA LYS A 72 15.97 -7.21 7.21
C LYS A 72 14.96 -6.70 6.19
N GLU A 73 13.79 -7.32 6.19
CA GLU A 73 12.65 -6.78 5.47
C GLU A 73 12.11 -5.53 6.19
N HIS A 74 11.77 -4.52 5.40
CA HIS A 74 11.19 -3.27 5.88
C HIS A 74 9.73 -3.20 5.45
N GLN A 75 8.86 -2.69 6.31
CA GLN A 75 7.47 -2.45 5.97
C GLN A 75 7.26 -0.95 5.74
N VAL A 76 6.63 -0.61 4.62
CA VAL A 76 6.24 0.76 4.29
C VAL A 76 4.75 0.76 4.00
N ASN A 77 4.02 1.64 4.69
CA ASN A 77 2.59 1.82 4.52
C ASN A 77 2.31 3.30 4.27
N LEU A 78 1.34 3.56 3.38
CA LEU A 78 0.65 4.84 3.37
C LEU A 78 -0.50 4.77 4.38
N ALA A 79 -0.62 5.75 5.26
CA ALA A 79 -1.65 5.77 6.29
C ALA A 79 -2.50 7.04 6.19
N LEU A 80 -3.80 6.92 5.97
CA LEU A 80 -4.75 8.04 6.04
C LEU A 80 -5.06 8.33 7.51
N THR A 81 -4.76 9.54 7.98
CA THR A 81 -5.13 9.97 9.33
C THR A 81 -6.55 10.51 9.34
N LEU A 82 -7.44 9.83 10.05
CA LEU A 82 -8.83 10.21 10.19
C LEU A 82 -8.94 11.36 11.22
N PRO A 83 -9.74 12.40 10.93
CA PRO A 83 -9.99 13.45 11.91
C PRO A 83 -10.80 12.90 13.09
N GLU A 84 -10.36 13.14 14.31
CA GLU A 84 -11.05 12.65 15.51
C GLU A 84 -12.44 13.28 15.67
N CYS A 85 -12.52 14.60 15.53
CA CYS A 85 -13.72 15.43 15.59
C CYS A 85 -13.44 16.77 14.91
N GLY A 86 -14.39 17.36 14.18
CA GLY A 86 -14.23 18.69 13.61
C GLY A 86 -15.54 19.30 13.14
N THR A 87 -15.67 20.61 13.28
CA THR A 87 -16.75 21.38 12.63
C THR A 87 -16.33 21.68 11.20
N PRO A 88 -17.19 21.48 10.19
CA PRO A 88 -16.87 21.84 8.82
C PRO A 88 -16.42 23.32 8.67
N PRO A 89 -15.49 23.62 7.75
CA PRO A 89 -14.84 22.69 6.83
C PRO A 89 -13.75 21.85 7.51
N LEU A 90 -13.73 20.55 7.19
CA LEU A 90 -12.66 19.65 7.63
C LEU A 90 -11.35 19.99 6.90
N PRO A 91 -10.18 19.72 7.53
CA PRO A 91 -8.90 19.86 6.85
C PRO A 91 -8.81 18.89 5.65
N PRO A 92 -7.93 19.18 4.68
CA PRO A 92 -7.65 18.24 3.60
C PRO A 92 -7.27 16.85 4.13
N PRO A 93 -7.60 15.76 3.40
CA PRO A 93 -7.11 14.43 3.71
C PRO A 93 -5.60 14.45 3.93
N THR A 94 -5.15 13.80 5.01
CA THR A 94 -3.74 13.78 5.39
C THR A 94 -3.26 12.34 5.39
N PHE A 95 -2.26 12.06 4.56
CA PHE A 95 -1.54 10.80 4.57
C PHE A 95 -0.22 10.95 5.32
N GLU A 96 0.18 9.89 6.03
CA GLU A 96 1.51 9.74 6.58
C GLU A 96 2.21 8.53 5.96
N ILE A 97 3.49 8.66 5.64
CA ILE A 97 4.35 7.52 5.33
C ILE A 97 4.79 6.89 6.64
N ARG A 98 4.35 5.64 6.87
CA ARG A 98 4.75 4.83 8.01
C ARG A 98 5.81 3.83 7.55
N HIS A 99 6.89 3.74 8.30
CA HIS A 99 8.03 2.89 7.97
C HIS A 99 8.49 2.15 9.23
N ASN A 100 8.62 0.83 9.11
CA ASN A 100 9.16 -0.05 10.13
C ASN A 100 10.42 -0.73 9.57
N ALA A 101 11.58 -0.32 10.08
CA ALA A 101 12.88 -0.89 9.73
C ALA A 101 13.15 -2.22 10.46
N ASN A 102 12.27 -2.68 11.35
CA ASN A 102 12.43 -3.90 12.15
C ASN A 102 13.79 -3.94 12.91
N GLY A 103 14.27 -2.76 13.32
CA GLY A 103 15.58 -2.58 13.95
C GLY A 103 16.74 -3.04 13.07
N ASP A 104 16.68 -2.83 11.76
CA ASP A 104 17.81 -3.06 10.86
C ASP A 104 18.91 -2.02 11.11
N VAL A 105 20.11 -2.51 11.42
CA VAL A 105 21.29 -1.69 11.72
C VAL A 105 22.26 -1.63 10.54
N CYS A 106 21.94 -2.31 9.44
CA CYS A 106 22.73 -2.28 8.23
C CYS A 106 22.70 -0.90 7.57
N LYS A 107 23.77 -0.60 6.82
CA LYS A 107 24.05 0.74 6.31
C LYS A 107 23.92 0.83 4.78
N ALA A 108 23.29 -0.15 4.14
CA ALA A 108 22.98 -0.02 2.73
C ALA A 108 21.92 1.07 2.56
N LEU A 109 22.05 1.86 1.50
CA LEU A 109 21.09 2.88 1.14
C LEU A 109 20.13 2.28 0.09
N ILE A 110 18.92 1.97 0.51
CA ILE A 110 17.90 1.35 -0.32
C ILE A 110 17.06 2.47 -0.95
N THR A 111 16.81 2.39 -2.25
CA THR A 111 15.86 3.24 -2.98
C THR A 111 14.88 2.36 -3.72
N LYS A 112 13.59 2.56 -3.47
CA LYS A 112 12.53 1.67 -3.97
C LYS A 112 11.27 2.46 -4.29
N ASP A 113 10.60 2.02 -5.34
CA ASP A 113 9.30 2.54 -5.74
C ASP A 113 8.16 1.84 -5.00
N TYR A 114 7.19 2.65 -4.58
CA TYR A 114 5.94 2.23 -3.97
C TYR A 114 4.79 2.89 -4.71
N SER A 115 3.67 2.21 -4.78
CA SER A 115 2.47 2.70 -5.45
C SER A 115 1.28 2.42 -4.53
N PHE A 116 0.54 3.46 -4.16
CA PHE A 116 -0.61 3.34 -3.25
C PHE A 116 -1.89 3.89 -3.86
N ASP A 117 -2.99 3.14 -3.74
CA ASP A 117 -4.33 3.56 -4.17
C ASP A 117 -4.85 4.68 -3.26
N ILE A 118 -5.17 5.83 -3.84
CA ILE A 118 -5.72 7.00 -3.16
C ILE A 118 -7.17 7.31 -3.60
N PHE A 119 -7.83 6.41 -4.31
CA PHE A 119 -9.22 6.59 -4.75
C PHE A 119 -10.16 6.98 -3.61
N GLY A 120 -9.95 6.44 -2.41
CA GLY A 120 -10.80 6.65 -1.24
C GLY A 120 -10.91 8.10 -0.76
N ILE A 121 -10.03 9.01 -1.20
CA ILE A 121 -10.09 10.44 -0.84
C ILE A 121 -10.82 11.31 -1.89
N LYS A 122 -11.41 10.72 -2.94
CA LYS A 122 -12.26 11.48 -3.87
C LYS A 122 -13.45 12.11 -3.15
N GLU A 123 -13.73 13.36 -3.47
CA GLU A 123 -14.85 14.11 -2.91
C GLU A 123 -15.99 14.21 -3.92
N LYS A 124 -17.20 13.87 -3.47
CA LYS A 124 -18.38 13.91 -4.33
C LYS A 124 -18.64 15.33 -4.83
N GLY A 125 -18.78 15.47 -6.14
CA GLY A 125 -19.09 16.75 -6.79
C GLY A 125 -17.87 17.65 -7.04
N LYS A 126 -16.65 17.17 -6.80
CA LYS A 126 -15.40 17.83 -7.21
C LYS A 126 -14.73 17.03 -8.34
N SER A 127 -13.83 17.69 -9.07
CA SER A 127 -12.94 17.08 -10.08
C SER A 127 -11.47 17.03 -9.62
N GLN A 128 -11.21 17.53 -8.41
CA GLN A 128 -9.91 17.44 -7.77
C GLN A 128 -10.06 17.63 -6.27
N THR A 129 -9.11 17.09 -5.52
CA THR A 129 -8.91 17.42 -4.11
C THR A 129 -7.43 17.65 -3.83
N GLU A 130 -7.13 18.40 -2.79
CA GLU A 130 -5.78 18.52 -2.25
C GLU A 130 -5.62 17.53 -1.10
N PHE A 131 -4.44 16.95 -0.94
CA PHE A 131 -4.11 16.15 0.23
C PHE A 131 -2.71 16.51 0.73
N ILE A 132 -2.49 16.28 2.01
CA ILE A 132 -1.19 16.50 2.65
C ILE A 132 -0.48 15.15 2.76
N LEU A 133 0.79 15.09 2.37
CA LEU A 133 1.66 13.95 2.61
C LEU A 133 2.69 14.32 3.67
N ASN A 134 2.63 13.65 4.80
CA ASN A 134 3.57 13.76 5.90
C ASN A 134 4.59 12.62 5.84
N THR A 135 5.85 12.94 6.09
CA THR A 135 6.91 11.95 6.24
C THR A 135 7.87 12.39 7.34
N LYS A 136 8.45 11.42 8.05
CA LYS A 136 9.54 11.68 8.97
C LYS A 136 10.86 11.43 8.26
N ASN A 137 11.58 12.51 7.95
CA ASN A 137 12.82 12.43 7.17
C ASN A 137 13.97 11.78 7.95
N SER A 138 15.12 11.58 7.29
CA SER A 138 16.33 10.98 7.87
C SER A 138 16.85 11.65 9.14
N SER A 139 16.52 12.93 9.38
CA SER A 139 16.87 13.67 10.59
C SER A 139 15.87 13.47 11.74
N GLY A 140 14.84 12.67 11.52
CA GLY A 140 13.75 12.44 12.47
C GLY A 140 12.71 13.56 12.52
N VAL A 141 12.76 14.52 11.58
CA VAL A 141 11.87 15.68 11.53
C VAL A 141 10.70 15.40 10.59
N TRP A 142 9.49 15.74 11.03
CA TRP A 142 8.30 15.67 10.19
C TRP A 142 8.33 16.77 9.11
N GLN A 143 8.06 16.36 7.88
CA GLN A 143 7.89 17.22 6.73
C GLN A 143 6.51 16.99 6.13
N SER A 144 5.86 18.07 5.74
CA SER A 144 4.53 18.06 5.12
C SER A 144 4.63 18.66 3.74
N THR A 145 4.00 18.03 2.75
CA THR A 145 3.91 18.57 1.38
C THR A 145 2.50 18.35 0.85
N THR A 146 1.92 19.39 0.27
CA THR A 146 0.57 19.34 -0.32
C THR A 146 0.64 18.92 -1.78
N TYR A 147 -0.23 18.00 -2.18
CA TYR A 147 -0.37 17.53 -3.55
C TYR A 147 -1.80 17.73 -4.04
N THR A 148 -1.96 17.94 -5.35
CA THR A 148 -3.28 17.98 -6.00
C THR A 148 -3.56 16.65 -6.69
N TYR A 149 -4.67 16.03 -6.34
CA TYR A 149 -5.20 14.84 -6.99
C TYR A 149 -6.39 15.24 -7.88
N LYS A 150 -6.23 15.09 -9.19
CA LYS A 150 -7.26 15.37 -10.19
C LYS A 150 -7.90 14.07 -10.67
N TYR A 151 -9.22 14.04 -10.81
CA TYR A 151 -10.00 12.86 -11.21
C TYR A 151 -11.29 13.22 -11.95
#